data_AF-A0AAW4XXW2-F1
#
_entry.id   AF-A0AAW4XXW2-F1
#
_cell.length_a   1.000
_cell.length_b   1.000
_cell.length_c   1.000
_cell.angle_alpha   90.00
_cell.angle_beta   90.00
_cell.angle_gamma   90.00
#
_symmetry.space_group_name_H-M   'P 1'
#
loop_
_entity.id
_entity.type
_entity.pdbx_description
1 polymer ?
#
loop_
_entity_poly.entity_id
_entity_poly.type
_entity_poly.pdbx_seq_one_letter_code
_entity_poly.pdbx_strand_id
1 'polypeptide(L)'
;MATDRHQAPSYPLRMPEELKARIQASASESGRSLHAELLARLEESYAGGDSEELHLRISRLEGELAGTKFATDALLESASRRLGKMATAYATVRSLLERMDALFEEVADVAQRQVDGDERDLALAAARLENAKAEKGTLDEAIEQQIFDFDEESLIEGFKAAARKKKREVAKKRDASNPKVSG
;
A
#
# COMPACT_ATOMS: atom_id res chain seq x y z
N MET A 1 -66.55 10.70 22.38
CA MET A 1 -65.10 10.39 22.41
C MET A 1 -64.37 11.66 22.82
N ALA A 2 -64.22 11.92 24.12
CA ALA A 2 -63.57 13.11 24.63
C ALA A 2 -62.05 12.89 24.62
N THR A 3 -61.33 13.55 23.72
CA THR A 3 -59.88 13.60 23.74
C THR A 3 -59.43 14.43 24.93
N ASP A 4 -58.98 13.74 25.98
CA ASP A 4 -58.38 14.34 27.16
C ASP A 4 -57.00 14.89 26.79
N ARG A 5 -56.97 16.13 26.31
CA ARG A 5 -55.74 16.88 26.09
C ARG A 5 -55.35 17.51 27.42
N HIS A 6 -54.85 16.72 28.35
CA HIS A 6 -54.17 17.26 29.52
C HIS A 6 -52.99 18.10 29.02
N GLN A 7 -53.14 19.43 29.07
CA GLN A 7 -52.03 20.35 28.82
C GLN A 7 -50.93 20.04 29.84
N ALA A 8 -49.72 19.84 29.34
CA ALA A 8 -48.57 19.65 30.20
C ALA A 8 -48.42 20.86 31.14
N PRO A 9 -48.10 20.64 32.43
CA PRO A 9 -47.92 21.73 33.38
C PRO A 9 -46.84 22.70 32.89
N SER A 10 -47.15 24.00 32.94
CA SER A 10 -46.24 25.06 32.52
C SER A 10 -44.96 25.03 33.35
N TYR A 11 -43.79 24.88 32.71
CA TYR A 11 -42.50 24.93 33.37
C TYR A 11 -41.95 26.37 33.37
N PRO A 12 -41.83 27.05 34.52
CA PRO A 12 -41.33 28.41 34.57
C PRO A 12 -39.81 28.44 34.33
N LEU A 13 -39.40 28.67 33.08
CA LEU A 13 -38.00 28.82 32.70
C LEU A 13 -37.52 30.24 33.00
N ARG A 14 -36.49 30.39 33.85
CA ARG A 14 -35.82 31.68 34.08
C ARG A 14 -34.73 31.86 33.04
N MET A 15 -34.87 32.87 32.19
CA MET A 15 -33.94 33.14 31.11
C MET A 15 -33.45 34.59 31.18
N PRO A 16 -32.13 34.85 31.04
CA PRO A 16 -31.61 36.21 30.90
C PRO A 16 -32.27 36.91 29.69
N GLU A 17 -32.56 38.21 29.82
CA GLU A 17 -33.25 39.00 28.79
C GLU A 17 -32.52 38.95 27.44
N GLU A 18 -31.18 39.02 27.45
CA GLU A 18 -30.37 38.92 26.23
C GLU A 18 -30.55 37.58 25.51
N LEU A 19 -30.60 36.48 26.26
CA LEU A 19 -30.77 35.14 25.69
C LEU A 19 -32.18 34.95 25.13
N LYS A 20 -33.18 35.47 25.84
CA LYS A 20 -34.58 35.45 25.39
C LYS A 20 -34.74 36.23 24.10
N ALA A 21 -34.16 37.42 24.00
CA ALA A 21 -34.18 38.24 22.79
C ALA A 21 -33.55 37.52 21.59
N ARG A 22 -32.40 36.86 21.80
CA ARG A 22 -31.74 36.07 20.75
C ARG A 22 -32.59 34.91 20.25
N ILE A 23 -33.23 34.17 21.15
CA ILE A 23 -34.10 33.03 20.78
C ILE A 23 -35.37 33.53 20.09
N GLN A 24 -35.93 34.66 20.53
CA GLN A 24 -37.12 35.25 19.92
C GLN A 24 -36.86 35.77 18.50
N ALA A 25 -35.68 36.35 18.26
CA ALA A 25 -35.22 36.70 16.91
C ALA A 25 -35.11 35.45 16.03
N SER A 26 -34.44 34.40 16.52
CA SER A 26 -34.31 33.11 15.82
C SER A 26 -35.66 32.48 15.50
N ALA A 27 -36.60 32.50 16.43
CA ALA A 27 -37.95 31.97 16.25
C ALA A 27 -38.74 32.75 15.18
N SER A 28 -38.56 34.07 15.14
CA SER A 28 -39.19 34.93 14.13
C SER A 28 -38.63 34.66 12.73
N GLU A 29 -37.31 34.46 12.63
CA GLU A 29 -36.62 34.12 11.39
C GLU A 29 -37.00 32.71 10.88
N SER A 30 -37.13 31.74 11.78
CA SER A 30 -37.51 30.37 11.45
C SER A 30 -39.02 30.16 11.24
N GLY A 31 -39.84 31.20 11.50
CA GLY A 31 -41.30 31.13 11.43
C GLY A 31 -41.94 30.22 12.49
N ARG A 32 -41.24 29.97 13.61
CA ARG A 32 -41.67 29.09 14.71
C ARG A 32 -42.10 29.90 15.93
N SER A 33 -42.93 29.29 16.79
CA SER A 33 -43.17 29.87 18.12
C SER A 33 -41.90 29.78 18.96
N LEU A 34 -41.72 30.69 19.92
CA LEU A 34 -40.56 30.67 20.83
C LEU A 34 -40.40 29.32 21.55
N HIS A 35 -41.51 28.68 21.90
CA HIS A 35 -41.49 27.36 22.53
C HIS A 35 -41.06 26.25 21.55
N ALA A 36 -41.54 26.28 20.32
CA ALA A 36 -41.13 25.33 19.28
C ALA A 36 -39.64 25.48 18.91
N GLU A 37 -39.13 26.71 18.87
CA GLU A 37 -37.71 26.99 18.64
C GLU A 37 -36.83 26.47 19.79
N LEU A 38 -37.26 26.65 21.04
CA LEU A 38 -36.57 26.09 22.21
C LEU A 38 -36.50 24.57 22.16
N LEU A 39 -37.62 23.91 21.86
CA LEU A 39 -37.67 22.45 21.73
C LEU A 39 -36.77 21.96 20.61
N ALA A 40 -36.84 22.59 19.42
CA ALA A 40 -36.01 22.21 18.29
C ALA A 40 -34.51 22.31 18.60
N ARG A 41 -34.07 23.38 19.27
CA ARG A 41 -32.66 23.54 19.68
C ARG A 41 -32.23 22.55 20.75
N LEU A 42 -33.11 22.22 21.68
CA LEU A 42 -32.85 21.19 22.69
C LEU A 42 -32.74 19.81 22.03
N GLU A 43 -33.70 19.45 21.19
CA GLU A 43 -33.68 18.22 20.40
C GLU A 43 -32.41 18.11 19.56
N GLU A 44 -32.01 19.19 18.87
CA GLU A 44 -30.75 19.26 18.12
C GLU A 44 -29.52 19.08 19.02
N SER A 45 -29.51 19.67 20.22
CA SER A 45 -28.41 19.51 21.17
C SER A 45 -28.27 18.07 21.69
N TYR A 46 -29.38 17.34 21.81
CA TYR A 46 -29.41 15.94 22.22
C TYR A 46 -29.29 14.96 21.04
N ALA A 47 -29.54 15.42 19.81
CA ALA A 47 -29.30 14.66 18.59
C ALA A 47 -27.80 14.40 18.33
N GLY A 48 -26.91 15.04 19.10
CA GLY A 48 -25.47 14.75 19.15
C GLY A 48 -25.08 13.30 19.54
N GLY A 49 -26.05 12.41 19.74
CA GLY A 49 -25.84 10.95 19.81
C GLY A 49 -25.15 10.36 18.57
N ASP A 50 -25.18 11.05 17.43
CA ASP A 50 -24.39 10.70 16.23
C ASP A 50 -22.88 10.87 16.43
N SER A 51 -22.43 11.61 17.44
CA SER A 51 -20.99 11.87 17.65
C SER A 51 -20.21 10.60 18.00
N GLU A 52 -20.80 9.68 18.75
CA GLU A 52 -20.17 8.38 19.06
C GLU A 52 -20.16 7.46 17.83
N GLU A 53 -21.26 7.42 17.06
CA GLU A 53 -21.33 6.65 15.81
C GLU A 53 -20.31 7.17 14.78
N LEU A 54 -20.20 8.50 14.64
CA LEU A 54 -19.19 9.14 13.80
C LEU A 54 -17.78 8.83 14.27
N HIS A 55 -17.51 8.85 15.59
CA HIS A 55 -16.21 8.46 16.13
C HIS A 55 -15.86 6.99 15.84
N LEU A 56 -16.83 6.09 16.00
CA LEU A 56 -16.66 4.67 15.67
C LEU A 56 -16.41 4.47 14.18
N ARG A 57 -17.13 5.22 13.33
CA ARG A 57 -16.96 5.18 11.88
C ARG A 57 -15.60 5.71 11.46
N ILE A 58 -15.15 6.83 12.02
CA ILE A 58 -13.82 7.41 11.79
C ILE A 58 -12.74 6.41 12.21
N SER A 59 -12.82 5.87 13.43
CA SER A 59 -11.86 4.89 13.95
C SER A 59 -11.77 3.63 13.07
N ARG A 60 -12.91 3.18 12.53
CA ARG A 60 -12.95 2.06 11.57
C ARG A 60 -12.27 2.42 10.26
N LEU A 61 -12.60 3.58 9.68
CA LEU A 61 -12.01 4.05 8.42
C LEU A 61 -10.51 4.26 8.54
N GLU A 62 -10.03 4.80 9.66
CA GLU A 62 -8.60 4.92 9.95
C GLU A 62 -7.91 3.55 10.02
N GLY A 63 -8.56 2.55 10.61
CA GLY A 63 -8.08 1.17 10.62
C GLY A 63 -8.02 0.54 9.22
N GLU A 64 -9.03 0.76 8.40
CA GLU A 64 -9.08 0.31 7.00
C GLU A 64 -7.99 1.00 6.18
N LEU A 65 -7.84 2.33 6.31
CA LEU A 65 -6.82 3.14 5.63
C LEU A 65 -5.40 2.76 6.03
N ALA A 66 -5.13 2.55 7.32
CA ALA A 66 -3.84 2.04 7.77
C ALA A 66 -3.56 0.65 7.17
N GLY A 67 -4.60 -0.18 7.08
CA GLY A 67 -4.54 -1.50 6.50
C GLY A 67 -4.28 -1.53 4.99
N THR A 68 -4.78 -0.55 4.23
CA THR A 68 -4.50 -0.42 2.80
C THR A 68 -3.13 0.17 2.56
N LYS A 69 -2.72 1.19 3.33
CA LYS A 69 -1.38 1.79 3.24
C LYS A 69 -0.28 0.76 3.46
N PHE A 70 -0.43 -0.10 4.47
CA PHE A 70 0.53 -1.19 4.69
C PHE A 70 0.61 -2.17 3.51
N ALA A 71 -0.53 -2.49 2.88
CA ALA A 71 -0.56 -3.37 1.72
C ALA A 71 0.07 -2.71 0.49
N THR A 72 -0.17 -1.42 0.26
CA THR A 72 0.45 -0.68 -0.84
C THR A 72 1.95 -0.55 -0.66
N ASP A 73 2.42 -0.28 0.57
CA ASP A 73 3.86 -0.16 0.86
C ASP A 73 4.58 -1.50 0.62
N ALA A 74 3.98 -2.61 1.06
CA ALA A 74 4.52 -3.95 0.81
C ALA A 74 4.55 -4.31 -0.68
N LEU A 75 3.53 -3.92 -1.45
CA LEU A 75 3.49 -4.10 -2.90
C LEU A 75 4.54 -3.22 -3.60
N LEU A 76 4.74 -1.98 -3.15
CA LEU A 76 5.74 -1.07 -3.72
C LEU A 76 7.16 -1.60 -3.48
N GLU A 77 7.43 -2.10 -2.28
CA GLU A 77 8.72 -2.69 -1.92
C GLU A 77 9.01 -3.96 -2.73
N SER A 78 8.01 -4.83 -2.92
CA SER A 78 8.17 -6.05 -3.74
C SER A 78 8.37 -5.72 -5.22
N ALA A 79 7.62 -4.76 -5.76
CA ALA A 79 7.79 -4.28 -7.13
C ALA A 79 9.18 -3.66 -7.35
N SER A 80 9.65 -2.83 -6.40
CA SER A 80 10.98 -2.20 -6.46
C SER A 80 12.09 -3.25 -6.45
N ARG A 81 11.98 -4.27 -5.58
CA ARG A 81 12.92 -5.40 -5.58
C ARG A 81 12.93 -6.15 -6.92
N ARG A 82 11.76 -6.37 -7.52
CA ARG A 82 11.64 -7.04 -8.84
C ARG A 82 12.30 -6.23 -9.95
N LEU A 83 12.04 -4.92 -9.99
CA LEU A 83 12.67 -4.02 -10.96
C LEU A 83 14.19 -3.99 -10.79
N GLY A 84 14.69 -4.02 -9.56
CA GLY A 84 16.11 -4.14 -9.28
C GLY A 84 16.73 -5.42 -9.86
N LYS A 85 16.10 -6.59 -9.62
CA LYS A 85 16.54 -7.86 -10.20
C LYS A 85 16.47 -7.87 -11.74
N MET A 86 15.43 -7.28 -12.33
CA MET A 86 15.33 -7.15 -13.79
C MET A 86 16.44 -6.25 -14.35
N ALA A 87 16.73 -5.14 -13.69
CA ALA A 87 17.80 -4.23 -14.12
C ALA A 87 19.17 -4.92 -14.12
N THR A 88 19.47 -5.74 -13.10
CA THR A 88 20.70 -6.53 -13.06
C THR A 88 20.74 -7.58 -14.17
N ALA A 89 19.63 -8.26 -14.46
CA ALA A 89 19.54 -9.22 -15.55
C ALA A 89 19.71 -8.56 -16.93
N TYR A 90 19.18 -7.35 -17.13
CA TYR A 90 19.42 -6.60 -18.37
C TYR A 90 20.88 -6.18 -18.51
N ALA A 91 21.54 -5.80 -17.41
CA ALA A 91 22.95 -5.46 -17.43
C ALA A 91 23.83 -6.67 -17.82
N THR A 92 23.51 -7.88 -17.34
CA THR A 92 24.23 -9.10 -17.71
C THR A 92 23.98 -9.51 -19.15
N VAL A 93 22.74 -9.42 -19.64
CA VAL A 93 22.45 -9.67 -21.07
C VAL A 93 23.19 -8.67 -21.96
N ARG A 94 23.24 -7.40 -21.56
CA ARG A 94 23.97 -6.37 -22.30
C ARG A 94 25.47 -6.67 -22.37
N SER A 95 26.10 -7.03 -21.24
CA SER A 95 27.53 -7.36 -21.24
C SER A 95 27.83 -8.61 -22.08
N LEU A 96 26.89 -9.57 -22.13
CA LEU A 96 26.99 -10.72 -23.02
C LEU A 96 26.97 -10.31 -24.50
N LEU A 97 26.06 -9.41 -24.90
CA LEU A 97 25.98 -8.93 -26.27
C LEU A 97 27.25 -8.18 -26.69
N GLU A 98 27.74 -7.28 -25.84
CA GLU A 98 28.99 -6.54 -26.10
C GLU A 98 30.18 -7.51 -26.26
N ARG A 99 30.20 -8.61 -25.50
CA ARG A 99 31.22 -9.65 -25.62
C ARG A 99 31.07 -10.49 -26.89
N MET A 100 29.84 -10.82 -27.27
CA MET A 100 29.57 -11.54 -28.52
C MET A 100 30.05 -10.73 -29.73
N ASP A 101 29.77 -9.42 -29.75
CA ASP A 101 30.24 -8.53 -30.81
C ASP A 101 31.78 -8.53 -30.91
N ALA A 102 32.49 -8.45 -29.78
CA ALA A 102 33.95 -8.53 -29.75
C ALA A 102 34.49 -9.88 -30.28
N LEU A 103 33.84 -10.99 -29.94
CA LEU A 103 34.21 -12.31 -30.46
C LEU A 103 33.98 -12.43 -31.97
N PHE A 104 32.90 -11.82 -32.50
CA PHE A 104 32.65 -11.82 -33.94
C PHE A 104 33.72 -11.05 -34.71
N GLU A 105 34.15 -9.90 -34.22
CA GLU A 105 35.26 -9.13 -34.81
C GLU A 105 36.58 -9.93 -34.78
N GLU A 106 36.89 -10.60 -33.67
CA GLU A 106 38.10 -11.44 -33.57
C GLU A 106 38.06 -12.62 -34.55
N VAL A 107 36.91 -13.29 -34.70
CA VAL A 107 36.73 -14.37 -35.67
C VAL A 107 36.87 -13.86 -37.10
N ALA A 108 36.35 -12.67 -37.40
CA ALA A 108 36.51 -12.04 -38.71
C ALA A 108 38.00 -11.74 -39.02
N ASP A 109 38.74 -11.22 -38.05
CA ASP A 109 40.19 -10.98 -38.14
C ASP A 109 40.98 -12.27 -38.41
N VAL A 110 40.69 -13.34 -37.67
CA VAL A 110 41.36 -14.64 -37.86
C VAL A 110 41.04 -15.22 -39.23
N ALA A 111 39.78 -15.15 -39.67
CA ALA A 111 39.38 -15.62 -40.99
C ALA A 111 40.11 -14.83 -42.09
N GLN A 112 40.23 -13.51 -41.95
CA GLN A 112 40.98 -12.67 -42.89
C GLN A 112 42.45 -13.07 -42.98
N ARG A 113 43.13 -13.28 -41.84
CA ARG A 113 44.54 -13.72 -41.81
C ARG A 113 44.76 -15.11 -42.42
N GLN A 114 43.79 -16.02 -42.30
CA GLN A 114 43.84 -17.33 -42.96
C GLN A 114 43.71 -17.21 -44.48
N VAL A 115 42.88 -16.29 -44.98
CA VAL A 115 42.83 -15.98 -46.43
C VAL A 115 44.15 -15.40 -46.91
N ASP A 116 44.83 -14.62 -46.07
CA ASP A 116 46.12 -14.00 -46.40
C ASP A 116 47.33 -14.97 -46.31
N GLY A 117 47.13 -16.22 -45.84
CA GLY A 117 48.09 -17.32 -45.98
C GLY A 117 49.09 -17.52 -44.82
N ASP A 118 48.79 -17.05 -43.60
CA ASP A 118 49.70 -17.16 -42.45
C ASP A 118 49.50 -18.48 -41.64
N GLU A 119 50.27 -19.53 -41.94
CA GLU A 119 50.14 -20.86 -41.31
C GLU A 119 50.48 -20.91 -39.80
N ARG A 120 51.15 -19.89 -39.25
CA ARG A 120 51.54 -19.87 -37.82
C ARG A 120 50.36 -19.65 -36.86
N ASP A 121 49.19 -19.25 -37.39
CA ASP A 121 48.05 -18.77 -36.60
C ASP A 121 47.01 -19.85 -36.24
N LEU A 122 47.10 -21.06 -36.79
CA LEU A 122 46.12 -22.13 -36.55
C LEU A 122 46.11 -22.63 -35.09
N ALA A 123 47.29 -22.78 -34.48
CA ALA A 123 47.42 -23.19 -33.08
C ALA A 123 46.95 -22.08 -32.11
N LEU A 124 47.23 -20.82 -32.44
CA LEU A 124 46.81 -19.66 -31.65
C LEU A 124 45.29 -19.47 -31.72
N ALA A 125 44.69 -19.65 -32.90
CA ALA A 125 43.24 -19.63 -33.09
C ALA A 125 42.55 -20.76 -32.33
N ALA A 126 43.11 -21.98 -32.32
CA ALA A 126 42.57 -23.11 -31.57
C ALA A 126 42.59 -22.86 -30.05
N ALA A 127 43.71 -22.35 -29.50
CA ALA A 127 43.81 -22.03 -28.08
C ALA A 127 42.85 -20.91 -27.65
N ARG A 128 42.63 -19.91 -28.51
CA ARG A 128 41.67 -18.82 -28.23
C ARG A 128 40.22 -19.28 -28.31
N LEU A 129 39.90 -20.17 -29.25
CA LEU A 129 38.58 -20.81 -29.33
C LEU A 129 38.29 -21.63 -28.07
N GLU A 130 39.29 -22.33 -27.52
CA GLU A 130 39.15 -23.07 -26.27
C GLU A 130 38.87 -22.13 -25.08
N ASN A 131 39.61 -21.02 -24.97
CA ASN A 131 39.35 -19.99 -23.95
C ASN A 131 37.95 -19.38 -24.09
N ALA A 132 37.52 -19.04 -25.30
CA ALA A 132 36.18 -18.50 -25.54
C ALA A 132 35.08 -19.51 -25.16
N LYS A 133 35.29 -20.81 -25.39
CA LYS A 133 34.37 -21.87 -24.95
C LYS A 133 34.32 -22.00 -23.42
N ALA A 134 35.47 -21.94 -22.75
CA ALA A 134 35.54 -21.98 -21.29
C ALA A 134 34.83 -20.77 -20.67
N GLU A 135 35.04 -19.57 -21.22
CA GLU A 135 34.38 -18.34 -20.77
C GLU A 135 32.89 -18.32 -21.09
N LYS A 136 32.44 -18.94 -22.19
CA LYS A 136 31.01 -19.14 -22.44
C LYS A 136 30.40 -20.05 -21.37
N GLY A 137 31.08 -21.13 -20.99
CA GLY A 137 30.61 -22.04 -19.93
C GLY A 137 30.40 -21.34 -18.59
N THR A 138 31.32 -20.46 -18.18
CA THR A 138 31.16 -19.69 -16.93
C THR A 138 30.02 -18.68 -17.01
N LEU A 139 29.76 -18.11 -18.19
CA LEU A 139 28.62 -17.23 -18.44
C LEU A 139 27.29 -17.99 -18.42
N ASP A 140 27.23 -19.17 -19.03
CA ASP A 140 26.03 -20.03 -19.02
C ASP A 140 25.69 -20.45 -17.58
N GLU A 141 26.68 -20.81 -16.76
CA GLU A 141 26.49 -21.09 -15.32
C GLU A 141 25.99 -19.85 -14.54
N ALA A 142 26.54 -18.66 -14.83
CA ALA A 142 26.11 -17.43 -14.18
C ALA A 142 24.67 -17.04 -14.55
N ILE A 143 24.26 -17.29 -15.80
CA ILE A 143 22.91 -17.07 -16.29
C ILE A 143 21.95 -18.05 -15.63
N GLU A 144 22.28 -19.34 -15.56
CA GLU A 144 21.44 -20.34 -14.89
C GLU A 144 21.24 -20.04 -13.40
N GLN A 145 22.31 -19.64 -12.70
CA GLN A 145 22.23 -19.23 -11.28
C GLN A 145 21.33 -18.01 -11.06
N GLN A 146 21.35 -17.03 -11.97
CA GLN A 146 20.54 -15.82 -11.83
C GLN A 146 19.09 -15.99 -12.30
N ILE A 147 18.82 -16.90 -13.25
CA ILE A 147 17.47 -17.16 -13.76
C ILE A 147 16.65 -18.04 -12.80
N PHE A 148 17.30 -18.94 -12.04
CA PHE A 148 16.59 -19.84 -11.10
C PHE A 148 16.22 -19.23 -9.74
N ASP A 149 16.68 -18.02 -9.42
CA ASP A 149 16.33 -17.29 -8.17
C ASP A 149 14.98 -16.53 -8.26
N PHE A 150 14.10 -16.99 -9.15
CA PHE A 150 12.69 -16.61 -9.20
C PHE A 150 11.88 -17.51 -8.27
N ASP A 151 12.04 -17.30 -6.96
CA ASP A 151 11.28 -18.04 -5.96
C ASP A 151 9.90 -17.41 -5.74
N GLU A 152 8.90 -17.95 -6.45
CA GLU A 152 7.48 -17.61 -6.27
C GLU A 152 7.01 -17.86 -4.82
N GLU A 153 7.68 -18.79 -4.13
CA GLU A 153 7.41 -19.17 -2.74
C GLU A 153 7.79 -18.05 -1.75
N SER A 154 8.90 -17.34 -2.00
CA SER A 154 9.31 -16.13 -1.26
C SER A 154 8.24 -15.03 -1.31
N LEU A 155 7.59 -14.88 -2.47
CA LEU A 155 6.53 -13.89 -2.70
C LEU A 155 5.28 -14.24 -1.90
N ILE A 156 4.89 -15.52 -1.92
CA ILE A 156 3.77 -16.07 -1.14
C ILE A 156 4.04 -15.98 0.37
N GLU A 157 5.27 -16.27 0.82
CA GLU A 157 5.67 -16.13 2.22
C GLU A 157 5.64 -14.66 2.68
N GLY A 158 6.05 -13.71 1.83
CA GLY A 158 5.90 -12.28 2.10
C GLY A 158 4.44 -11.88 2.33
N PHE A 159 3.52 -12.35 1.47
CA PHE A 159 2.07 -12.13 1.65
C PHE A 159 1.53 -12.78 2.93
N LYS A 160 1.93 -14.01 3.24
CA LYS A 160 1.53 -14.73 4.46
C LYS A 160 2.04 -14.02 5.71
N ALA A 161 3.29 -13.54 5.71
CA ALA A 161 3.89 -12.82 6.83
C ALA A 161 3.16 -11.48 7.09
N ALA A 162 2.88 -10.72 6.03
CA ALA A 162 2.08 -9.49 6.10
C ALA A 162 0.68 -9.75 6.68
N ALA A 163 0.00 -10.80 6.20
CA ALA A 163 -1.32 -11.19 6.70
C ALA A 163 -1.29 -11.62 8.18
N ARG A 164 -0.27 -12.38 8.60
CA ARG A 164 -0.07 -12.78 10.01
C ARG A 164 0.18 -11.58 10.92
N LYS A 165 0.99 -10.61 10.50
CA LYS A 165 1.26 -9.37 11.27
C LYS A 165 -0.02 -8.56 11.46
N LYS A 166 -0.81 -8.38 10.40
CA LYS A 166 -2.11 -7.68 10.45
C LYS A 166 -3.09 -8.38 11.39
N LYS A 167 -3.16 -9.72 11.34
CA LYS A 167 -4.01 -10.51 12.25
C LYS A 167 -3.64 -10.29 13.73
N ARG A 168 -2.35 -10.16 14.05
CA ARG A 168 -1.87 -9.87 15.41
C ARG A 168 -2.21 -8.45 15.87
N GLU A 169 -2.12 -7.44 15.00
CA GLU A 169 -2.47 -6.06 15.33
C GLU A 169 -3.98 -5.89 15.57
N VAL A 170 -4.82 -6.55 14.77
CA VAL A 170 -6.27 -6.56 14.95
C VAL A 170 -6.64 -7.25 16.28
N ALA A 171 -5.97 -8.35 16.64
CA ALA A 171 -6.17 -9.02 17.92
C ALA A 171 -5.78 -8.12 19.10
N LYS A 172 -4.62 -7.45 19.05
CA LYS A 172 -4.19 -6.51 20.09
C LYS A 172 -5.16 -5.34 20.28
N LYS A 173 -5.71 -4.80 19.18
CA LYS A 173 -6.71 -3.72 19.26
C LYS A 173 -8.03 -4.19 19.91
N ARG A 174 -8.47 -5.42 19.63
CA ARG A 174 -9.67 -6.02 20.27
C ARG A 174 -9.49 -6.20 21.78
N ASP A 175 -8.34 -6.68 22.21
CA ASP A 175 -8.05 -6.85 23.65
C ASP A 175 -7.93 -5.49 24.37
N ALA A 176 -7.39 -4.46 23.72
CA ALA A 176 -7.32 -3.12 24.26
C ALA A 176 -8.71 -2.43 24.37
N SER A 177 -9.67 -2.80 23.51
CA SER A 177 -11.03 -2.24 23.53
C SER A 177 -11.99 -2.94 24.50
N ASN A 178 -11.59 -4.04 25.16
CA ASN A 178 -12.43 -4.78 26.09
C ASN A 178 -11.79 -4.83 27.49
N PRO A 179 -11.74 -3.71 28.23
CA PRO A 179 -11.25 -3.73 29.61
C PRO A 179 -12.17 -4.63 30.42
N LYS A 180 -11.64 -5.77 30.90
CA LYS A 180 -12.35 -6.66 31.81
C LYS A 180 -12.92 -5.83 32.96
N VAL A 181 -14.24 -5.80 33.07
CA VAL A 181 -14.95 -5.37 34.27
C VAL A 181 -14.65 -6.42 35.34
N SER A 182 -13.57 -6.20 36.09
CA SER A 182 -13.26 -6.93 37.31
C SER A 182 -14.15 -6.36 38.42
N GLY A 183 -15.29 -7.03 38.63
CA GLY A 183 -16.05 -6.99 39.88
C GLY A 183 -15.55 -8.04 40.86
#